data_AF-H1D0Z1-F1
#
_entry.id   AF-H1D0Z1-F1
#
_cell.length_a   1.000
_cell.length_b   1.000
_cell.length_c   1.000
_cell.angle_alpha   90.00
_cell.angle_beta   90.00
_cell.angle_gamma   90.00
#
_symmetry.space_group_name_H-M   'P 1'
#
loop_
_entity.id
_entity.type
_entity.pdbx_description
1 polymer ?
#
loop_
_entity_poly.entity_id
_entity_poly.type
_entity_poly.pdbx_seq_one_letter_code
_entity_poly.pdbx_strand_id
1 'polypeptide(L)'
;MNNKEYMEYEGYRVIEAALLSYTSPAGSLLSAAGPVDHGLVWDYILFRLYLAEKAIRRFPSGFGCMDEMASGLREGLSHLPLTLRTLSLLKNLEGSSLILGIGSLPDEGKVKQRFHEFHELERACSGSMEKMVAALASLSGCRADGKLISYLSAETKAFLSHLSVKLSSLTPCRICQGARKFTPSLPAFAEEAGENSSLFALLTGLALSCLVMLL
;
A
#
# COMPACT_ATOMS: atom_id res chain seq x y z
N MET A 1 7.68 -16.07 7.52
CA MET A 1 6.48 -15.29 7.17
C MET A 1 5.69 -16.08 6.12
N ASN A 2 4.40 -16.26 6.30
CA ASN A 2 3.52 -16.92 5.34
C ASN A 2 2.99 -15.91 4.29
N ASN A 3 2.26 -16.41 3.28
CA ASN A 3 1.75 -15.57 2.18
C ASN A 3 0.75 -14.51 2.65
N LYS A 4 -0.07 -14.79 3.67
CA LYS A 4 -1.05 -13.84 4.22
C LYS A 4 -0.34 -12.70 4.95
N GLU A 5 0.57 -13.05 5.85
CA GLU A 5 1.42 -12.10 6.58
C GLU A 5 2.24 -11.24 5.60
N TYR A 6 2.72 -11.83 4.49
CA TYR A 6 3.39 -11.06 3.43
C TYR A 6 2.47 -10.04 2.75
N MET A 7 1.22 -10.43 2.47
CA MET A 7 0.25 -9.51 1.87
C MET A 7 -0.15 -8.40 2.83
N GLU A 8 -0.36 -8.70 4.12
CA GLU A 8 -0.55 -7.70 5.17
C GLU A 8 0.63 -6.72 5.20
N TYR A 9 1.87 -7.24 5.23
CA TYR A 9 3.09 -6.44 5.14
C TYR A 9 3.14 -5.55 3.88
N GLU A 10 2.76 -6.06 2.71
CA GLU A 10 2.67 -5.25 1.50
C GLU A 10 1.62 -4.13 1.61
N GLY A 11 0.57 -4.32 2.42
CA GLY A 11 -0.40 -3.31 2.82
C GLY A 11 0.23 -2.20 3.68
N TYR A 12 1.02 -2.54 4.69
CA TYR A 12 1.79 -1.56 5.47
C TYR A 12 2.72 -0.72 4.60
N ARG A 13 3.35 -1.34 3.60
CA ARG A 13 4.22 -0.63 2.64
C ARG A 13 3.49 0.38 1.75
N VAL A 14 2.16 0.32 1.65
CA VAL A 14 1.38 1.36 0.96
C VAL A 14 1.39 2.67 1.76
N ILE A 15 1.38 2.60 3.10
CA ILE A 15 1.52 3.76 3.98
C ILE A 15 2.88 4.42 3.74
N GLU A 16 3.95 3.62 3.73
CA GLU A 16 5.29 4.08 3.40
C GLU A 16 5.34 4.79 2.03
N ALA A 17 4.76 4.18 0.99
CA ALA A 17 4.76 4.77 -0.35
C ALA A 17 4.02 6.11 -0.40
N ALA A 18 2.86 6.22 0.27
CA ALA A 18 2.14 7.48 0.36
C ALA A 18 2.97 8.55 1.08
N LEU A 19 3.71 8.19 2.12
CA LEU A 19 4.57 9.13 2.85
C LEU A 19 5.79 9.56 2.05
N LEU A 20 6.46 8.64 1.35
CA LEU A 20 7.67 8.93 0.58
C LEU A 20 7.42 9.86 -0.60
N SER A 21 6.21 9.84 -1.19
CA SER A 21 5.82 10.84 -2.19
C SER A 21 5.89 12.28 -1.64
N TYR A 22 5.76 12.47 -0.32
CA TYR A 22 5.94 13.77 0.33
C TYR A 22 7.38 14.11 0.71
N THR A 23 8.29 13.14 0.80
CA THR A 23 9.65 13.35 1.37
C THR A 23 10.77 13.19 0.34
N SER A 24 10.46 13.00 -0.95
CA SER A 24 11.48 12.84 -1.98
C SER A 24 12.31 14.13 -2.20
N PRO A 25 13.66 14.06 -2.21
CA PRO A 25 14.53 15.17 -2.58
C PRO A 25 14.38 15.60 -4.05
N ALA A 26 13.78 14.75 -4.88
CA ALA A 26 13.43 15.08 -6.27
C ALA A 26 12.20 16.02 -6.38
N GLY A 27 11.73 16.55 -5.25
CA GLY A 27 10.64 17.50 -5.17
C GLY A 27 9.34 16.83 -4.77
N SER A 28 9.03 16.86 -3.47
CA SER A 28 7.65 17.06 -3.06
C SER A 28 7.17 18.32 -3.76
N LEU A 29 6.27 18.17 -4.72
CA LEU A 29 5.75 19.29 -5.51
C LEU A 29 4.91 20.26 -4.63
N LEU A 30 4.69 19.94 -3.35
CA LEU A 30 4.19 20.85 -2.30
C LEU A 30 5.25 21.85 -1.81
N SER A 31 6.55 21.53 -1.84
CA SER A 31 7.60 22.52 -1.58
C SER A 31 7.57 23.67 -2.60
N ALA A 32 7.00 23.42 -3.78
CA ALA A 32 6.75 24.42 -4.82
C ALA A 32 5.40 25.17 -4.66
N ALA A 33 4.51 24.72 -3.77
CA ALA A 33 3.15 25.25 -3.60
C ALA A 33 3.01 26.30 -2.48
N GLY A 34 4.10 26.72 -1.85
CA GLY A 34 4.09 27.69 -0.74
C GLY A 34 3.73 27.06 0.61
N PRO A 35 3.53 27.87 1.67
CA PRO A 35 3.20 27.36 3.00
C PRO A 35 1.83 26.69 2.97
N VAL A 36 1.84 25.37 2.87
CA VAL A 36 0.64 24.53 2.88
C VAL A 36 0.19 24.38 4.32
N ASP A 37 -1.09 24.69 4.56
CA ASP A 37 -1.70 24.61 5.88
C ASP A 37 -1.55 23.19 6.45
N HIS A 38 -1.06 23.08 7.69
CA HIS A 38 -0.62 21.81 8.28
C HIS A 38 -1.75 20.78 8.38
N GLY A 39 -3.02 21.23 8.44
CA GLY A 39 -4.20 20.37 8.40
C GLY A 39 -4.39 19.65 7.06
N LEU A 40 -4.08 20.32 5.94
CA LEU A 40 -4.27 19.76 4.60
C LEU A 40 -3.29 18.61 4.31
N VAL A 41 -2.07 18.67 4.83
CA VAL A 41 -1.05 17.64 4.54
C VAL A 41 -1.53 16.27 5.01
N TRP A 42 -1.99 16.17 6.27
CA TRP A 42 -2.46 14.91 6.82
C TRP A 42 -3.74 14.42 6.16
N ASP A 43 -4.70 15.33 5.92
CA ASP A 43 -5.94 14.98 5.24
C ASP A 43 -5.68 14.48 3.82
N TYR A 44 -4.69 15.04 3.12
CA TYR A 44 -4.27 14.60 1.79
C TYR A 44 -3.50 13.26 1.80
N ILE A 45 -2.65 13.00 2.81
CA ILE A 45 -2.06 11.65 3.02
C ILE A 45 -3.18 10.62 3.20
N LEU A 46 -4.10 10.89 4.13
CA LEU A 46 -5.20 9.98 4.45
C LEU A 46 -6.14 9.78 3.27
N PHE A 47 -6.41 10.84 2.50
CA PHE A 47 -7.23 10.77 1.29
C PHE A 47 -6.64 9.81 0.25
N ARG A 48 -5.33 9.88 0.02
CA ARG A 48 -4.66 8.94 -0.91
C ARG A 48 -4.67 7.51 -0.39
N LEU A 49 -4.51 7.31 0.91
CA LEU A 49 -4.59 5.99 1.54
C LEU A 49 -6.02 5.42 1.50
N TYR A 50 -7.04 6.26 1.64
CA TYR A 50 -8.44 5.89 1.41
C TYR A 50 -8.67 5.38 -0.02
N LEU A 51 -8.18 6.13 -1.02
CA LEU A 51 -8.28 5.72 -2.42
C LEU A 51 -7.46 4.44 -2.70
N ALA A 52 -6.31 4.28 -2.06
CA ALA A 52 -5.50 3.07 -2.17
C ALA A 52 -6.22 1.83 -1.61
N GLU A 53 -6.80 1.92 -0.42
CA GLU A 53 -7.58 0.81 0.18
C GLU A 53 -8.67 0.36 -0.77
N LYS A 54 -9.39 1.33 -1.36
CA LYS A 54 -10.45 1.07 -2.33
C LYS A 54 -9.92 0.42 -3.61
N ALA A 55 -8.79 0.90 -4.13
CA ALA A 55 -8.15 0.33 -5.31
C ALA A 55 -7.71 -1.12 -5.07
N ILE A 56 -7.13 -1.42 -3.89
CA ILE A 56 -6.70 -2.76 -3.49
C ILE A 56 -7.91 -3.71 -3.43
N ARG A 57 -8.97 -3.33 -2.70
CA ARG A 57 -10.18 -4.16 -2.55
C ARG A 57 -10.90 -4.45 -3.87
N ARG A 58 -10.82 -3.53 -4.83
CA ARG A 58 -11.45 -3.67 -6.15
C ARG A 58 -10.54 -4.32 -7.19
N PHE A 59 -9.29 -4.59 -6.86
CA PHE A 59 -8.33 -5.10 -7.81
C PHE A 59 -8.68 -6.56 -8.19
N PRO A 60 -8.87 -6.86 -9.49
CA PRO A 60 -9.25 -8.20 -9.93
C PRO A 60 -8.03 -9.13 -9.91
N SER A 61 -7.66 -9.64 -8.73
CA SER A 61 -6.51 -10.54 -8.58
C SER A 61 -6.83 -11.98 -8.97
N GLY A 62 -8.02 -12.49 -8.61
CA GLY A 62 -8.43 -13.88 -8.86
C GLY A 62 -7.88 -14.92 -7.88
N PHE A 63 -7.06 -14.53 -6.89
CA PHE A 63 -6.45 -15.45 -5.91
C PHE A 63 -6.66 -15.04 -4.43
N GLY A 64 -7.63 -14.16 -4.16
CA GLY A 64 -8.23 -13.98 -2.83
C GLY A 64 -7.39 -13.34 -1.73
N CYS A 65 -6.14 -12.91 -2.01
CA CYS A 65 -5.23 -12.40 -0.97
C CYS A 65 -5.18 -10.85 -0.87
N MET A 66 -6.04 -10.15 -1.60
CA MET A 66 -6.09 -8.68 -1.60
C MET A 66 -6.78 -8.13 -0.34
N ASP A 67 -7.63 -8.93 0.29
CA ASP A 67 -8.28 -8.57 1.56
C ASP A 67 -7.26 -8.51 2.69
N GLU A 68 -6.28 -9.42 2.72
CA GLU A 68 -5.15 -9.38 3.65
C GLU A 68 -4.30 -8.11 3.44
N MET A 69 -4.05 -7.71 2.19
CA MET A 69 -3.34 -6.46 1.89
C MET A 69 -4.11 -5.22 2.35
N ALA A 70 -5.42 -5.18 2.11
CA ALA A 70 -6.28 -4.10 2.59
C ALA A 70 -6.36 -4.09 4.14
N SER A 71 -6.33 -5.26 4.77
CA SER A 71 -6.34 -5.41 6.23
C SER A 71 -5.06 -4.88 6.86
N GLY A 72 -3.88 -5.24 6.31
CA GLY A 72 -2.60 -4.70 6.78
C GLY A 72 -2.49 -3.18 6.61
N LEU A 73 -3.05 -2.61 5.53
CA LEU A 73 -3.17 -1.16 5.38
C LEU A 73 -4.04 -0.54 6.49
N ARG A 74 -5.21 -1.12 6.77
CA ARG A 74 -6.10 -0.64 7.84
C ARG A 74 -5.47 -0.74 9.22
N GLU A 75 -4.80 -1.85 9.51
CA GLU A 75 -4.13 -2.07 10.77
C GLU A 75 -2.99 -1.05 10.96
N GLY A 76 -2.17 -0.84 9.94
CA GLY A 76 -1.13 0.19 9.96
C GLY A 76 -1.66 1.61 10.16
N LEU A 77 -2.86 1.91 9.63
CA LEU A 77 -3.55 3.18 9.85
C LEU A 77 -4.13 3.31 11.27
N SER A 78 -4.65 2.23 11.85
CA SER A 78 -5.15 2.23 13.23
C SER A 78 -4.05 2.47 14.26
N HIS A 79 -2.82 2.07 13.91
CA HIS A 79 -1.62 2.24 14.72
C HIS A 79 -0.63 3.22 14.09
N LEU A 80 -1.12 4.25 13.39
CA LEU A 80 -0.29 5.15 12.57
C LEU A 80 0.92 5.74 13.31
N PRO A 81 0.84 6.23 14.57
CA PRO A 81 2.02 6.73 15.28
C PRO A 81 3.13 5.67 15.43
N LEU A 82 2.74 4.42 15.73
CA LEU A 82 3.68 3.30 15.84
C LEU A 82 4.24 2.93 14.47
N THR A 83 3.38 2.85 13.45
CA THR A 83 3.78 2.57 12.06
C THR A 83 4.84 3.55 11.58
N LEU A 84 4.65 4.85 11.82
CA LEU A 84 5.60 5.89 11.42
C LEU A 84 6.92 5.78 12.16
N ARG A 85 6.90 5.47 13.46
CA ARG A 85 8.11 5.22 14.24
C ARG A 85 8.89 4.04 13.69
N THR A 86 8.21 2.94 13.36
CA THR A 86 8.82 1.75 12.76
C THR A 86 9.42 2.06 11.40
N LEU A 87 8.72 2.80 10.53
CA LEU A 87 9.24 3.22 9.23
C LEU A 87 10.48 4.12 9.36
N SER A 88 10.49 5.03 10.33
CA SER A 88 11.64 5.89 10.63
C SER A 88 12.87 5.07 11.00
N LEU A 89 12.70 4.05 11.85
CA LEU A 89 13.78 3.14 12.26
C LEU A 89 14.28 2.30 11.09
N LEU A 90 13.38 1.71 10.30
CA LEU A 90 13.75 0.86 9.16
C LEU A 90 14.54 1.61 8.07
N LYS A 91 14.36 2.92 7.96
CA LYS A 91 15.06 3.76 6.99
C LYS A 91 16.34 4.39 7.52
N ASN A 92 16.76 4.06 8.75
CA ASN A 92 17.88 4.72 9.44
C ASN A 92 17.77 6.25 9.39
N LEU A 93 16.54 6.75 9.52
CA LEU A 93 16.29 8.19 9.60
C LEU A 93 16.59 8.60 11.05
N GLU A 94 17.87 8.77 11.37
CA GLU A 94 18.42 9.13 12.68
C GLU A 94 17.80 10.43 13.21
N GLY A 95 16.63 10.36 13.86
CA GLY A 95 15.91 11.54 14.33
C GLY A 95 15.41 12.48 13.23
N SER A 96 15.69 12.16 11.95
CA SER A 96 15.11 12.80 10.79
C SER A 96 13.67 12.33 10.70
N SER A 97 12.84 13.00 11.46
CA SER A 97 11.41 12.88 11.34
C SER A 97 10.96 12.77 9.90
N LEU A 98 10.39 11.63 9.55
CA LEU A 98 9.49 11.57 8.42
C LEU A 98 8.43 12.68 8.57
N ILE A 99 8.08 13.08 9.81
CA ILE A 99 7.05 14.08 10.14
C ILE A 99 7.21 14.70 11.58
N LEU A 100 8.14 15.65 11.84
CA LEU A 100 8.24 16.41 13.13
C LEU A 100 8.10 17.92 12.89
N GLY A 101 7.24 18.29 11.95
CA GLY A 101 6.78 19.67 11.80
C GLY A 101 5.29 19.80 11.53
N ILE A 102 4.52 18.69 11.51
CA ILE A 102 3.16 18.66 10.94
C ILE A 102 2.14 18.29 12.02
N GLY A 103 1.86 19.22 12.93
CA GLY A 103 0.72 19.16 13.86
C GLY A 103 0.58 17.87 14.69
N SER A 104 -0.59 17.69 15.28
CA SER A 104 -0.95 16.43 15.96
C SER A 104 -1.16 15.31 14.93
N LEU A 105 -0.42 14.22 15.06
CA LEU A 105 -0.64 12.97 14.33
C LEU A 105 -2.11 12.53 14.44
N PRO A 106 -2.75 12.08 13.35
CA PRO A 106 -4.11 11.57 13.43
C PRO A 106 -4.13 10.25 14.20
N ASP A 107 -5.03 10.16 15.18
CA ASP A 107 -5.34 8.93 15.90
C ASP A 107 -6.34 8.07 15.12
N GLU A 108 -6.60 6.85 15.61
CA GLU A 108 -7.52 5.92 14.96
C GLU A 108 -8.93 6.52 14.77
N GLY A 109 -9.42 7.28 15.75
CA GLY A 109 -10.73 7.94 15.70
C GLY A 109 -10.80 8.95 14.55
N LYS A 110 -9.79 9.81 14.44
CA LYS A 110 -9.67 10.81 13.37
C LYS A 110 -9.51 10.15 12.00
N VAL A 111 -8.74 9.07 11.89
CA VAL A 111 -8.62 8.33 10.62
C VAL A 111 -9.99 7.78 10.18
N LYS A 112 -10.72 7.13 11.09
CA LYS A 112 -12.07 6.60 10.80
C LYS A 112 -13.04 7.70 10.39
N GLN A 113 -13.04 8.82 11.12
CA GLN A 113 -13.86 9.98 10.80
C GLN A 113 -13.53 10.52 9.40
N ARG A 114 -12.25 10.75 9.09
CA ARG A 114 -11.83 11.26 7.77
C ARG A 114 -12.19 10.30 6.64
N PHE A 115 -12.04 9.00 6.83
CA PHE A 115 -12.42 8.00 5.82
C PHE A 115 -13.92 8.03 5.53
N HIS A 116 -14.76 8.26 6.55
CA HIS A 116 -16.19 8.46 6.36
C HIS A 116 -16.49 9.75 5.57
N GLU A 117 -15.84 10.86 5.91
CA GLU A 117 -15.99 12.13 5.19
C GLU A 117 -15.54 12.02 3.72
N PHE A 118 -14.45 11.31 3.45
CA PHE A 118 -13.96 11.07 2.08
C PHE A 118 -14.92 10.22 1.25
N HIS A 119 -15.58 9.26 1.89
CA HIS A 119 -16.62 8.46 1.24
C HIS A 119 -17.79 9.33 0.77
N GLU A 120 -18.29 10.23 1.62
CA GLU A 120 -19.37 11.14 1.25
C GLU A 120 -18.94 12.18 0.21
N LEU A 121 -17.71 12.69 0.33
CA LEU A 121 -17.10 13.59 -0.64
C LEU A 121 -17.00 12.95 -2.03
N GLU A 122 -16.62 11.68 -2.10
CA GLU A 122 -16.55 10.93 -3.35
C GLU A 122 -17.92 10.78 -4.02
N ARG A 123 -18.97 10.48 -3.25
CA ARG A 123 -20.35 10.43 -3.76
C ARG A 123 -20.77 11.77 -4.33
N ALA A 124 -20.49 12.86 -3.62
CA ALA A 124 -20.85 14.21 -4.06
C ALA A 124 -20.09 14.65 -5.33
N CYS A 125 -18.83 14.23 -5.46
CA CYS A 125 -17.94 14.66 -6.55
C CYS A 125 -18.05 13.80 -7.82
N SER A 126 -18.90 12.77 -7.83
CA SER A 126 -19.09 11.86 -8.98
C SER A 126 -17.78 11.27 -9.53
N GLY A 127 -16.80 11.04 -8.66
CA GLY A 127 -15.49 10.47 -9.03
C GLY A 127 -14.50 11.41 -9.75
N SER A 128 -14.80 12.70 -9.90
CA SER A 128 -13.81 13.66 -10.44
C SER A 128 -12.73 13.97 -9.41
N MET A 129 -11.48 13.61 -9.72
CA MET A 129 -10.33 13.83 -8.83
C MET A 129 -10.14 15.29 -8.44
N GLU A 130 -10.26 16.19 -9.41
CA GLU A 130 -10.06 17.63 -9.23
C GLU A 130 -11.14 18.21 -8.30
N LYS A 131 -12.39 17.77 -8.44
CA LYS A 131 -13.48 18.16 -7.52
C LYS A 131 -13.24 17.58 -6.12
N MET A 132 -12.78 16.33 -6.04
CA MET A 132 -12.49 15.69 -4.75
C MET A 132 -11.36 16.40 -4.00
N VAL A 133 -10.28 16.76 -4.69
CA VAL A 133 -9.15 17.51 -4.12
C VAL A 133 -9.57 18.93 -3.71
N ALA A 134 -10.40 19.61 -4.50
CA ALA A 134 -10.92 20.93 -4.15
C ALA A 134 -11.82 20.87 -2.89
N ALA A 135 -12.68 19.85 -2.82
CA ALA A 135 -13.53 19.60 -1.66
C ALA A 135 -12.71 19.22 -0.41
N LEU A 136 -11.65 18.42 -0.59
CA LEU A 136 -10.72 18.07 0.47
C LEU A 136 -10.02 19.31 1.03
N ALA A 137 -9.49 20.18 0.17
CA ALA A 137 -8.87 21.43 0.60
C ALA A 137 -9.86 22.29 1.41
N SER A 138 -11.10 22.40 0.93
CA SER A 138 -12.17 23.12 1.64
C SER A 138 -12.50 22.50 3.00
N LEU A 139 -12.54 21.16 3.09
CA LEU A 139 -12.78 20.41 4.33
C LEU A 139 -11.64 20.59 5.34
N SER A 140 -10.41 20.76 4.87
CA SER A 140 -9.24 21.06 5.69
C SER A 140 -9.11 22.54 6.04
N GLY A 141 -10.05 23.40 5.63
CA GLY A 141 -9.99 24.85 5.85
C GLY A 141 -8.97 25.58 4.97
N CYS A 142 -8.39 24.88 3.98
CA CYS A 142 -7.38 25.43 3.09
C CYS A 142 -8.02 26.00 1.82
N ARG A 143 -7.70 27.26 1.50
CA ARG A 143 -8.09 27.87 0.23
C ARG A 143 -7.13 27.44 -0.88
N ALA A 144 -7.43 26.31 -1.52
CA ALA A 144 -6.63 25.83 -2.64
C ALA A 144 -6.95 26.59 -3.94
N ASP A 145 -5.90 27.03 -4.64
CA ASP A 145 -6.03 27.58 -5.99
C ASP A 145 -6.06 26.46 -7.04
N GLY A 146 -6.35 26.82 -8.29
CA GLY A 146 -6.44 25.85 -9.39
C GLY A 146 -5.12 25.11 -9.65
N LYS A 147 -3.97 25.73 -9.36
CA LYS A 147 -2.64 25.12 -9.54
C LYS A 147 -2.42 24.03 -8.50
N LEU A 148 -2.68 24.31 -7.23
CA LEU A 148 -2.60 23.34 -6.14
C LEU A 148 -3.56 22.17 -6.38
N ILE A 149 -4.81 22.44 -6.78
CA ILE A 149 -5.79 21.38 -7.09
C ILE A 149 -5.30 20.49 -8.23
N SER A 150 -4.84 21.09 -9.34
CA SER A 150 -4.31 20.32 -10.47
C SER A 150 -3.10 19.49 -10.08
N TYR A 151 -2.23 20.06 -9.25
CA TYR A 151 -1.03 19.41 -8.79
C TYR A 151 -1.33 18.19 -7.90
N LEU A 152 -2.11 18.35 -6.82
CA LEU A 152 -2.48 17.24 -5.93
C LEU A 152 -3.30 16.17 -6.67
N SER A 153 -4.10 16.57 -7.64
CA SER A 153 -4.83 15.63 -8.51
C SER A 153 -3.87 14.79 -9.37
N ALA A 154 -2.87 15.42 -9.98
CA ALA A 154 -1.87 14.72 -10.80
C ALA A 154 -1.02 13.76 -9.96
N GLU A 155 -0.59 14.20 -8.77
CA GLU A 155 0.18 13.36 -7.85
C GLU A 155 -0.66 12.17 -7.35
N THR A 156 -1.94 12.38 -7.02
CA THR A 156 -2.84 11.28 -6.63
C THR A 156 -3.00 10.27 -7.76
N LYS A 157 -3.17 10.72 -9.01
CA LYS A 157 -3.24 9.82 -10.17
C LYS A 157 -1.94 9.05 -10.37
N ALA A 158 -0.79 9.68 -10.21
CA ALA A 158 0.52 9.02 -10.32
C ALA A 158 0.71 7.96 -9.23
N PHE A 159 0.34 8.27 -7.99
CA PHE A 159 0.36 7.33 -6.87
C PHE A 159 -0.54 6.12 -7.13
N LEU A 160 -1.79 6.33 -7.56
CA LEU A 160 -2.72 5.24 -7.87
C LEU A 160 -2.26 4.40 -9.06
N SER A 161 -1.64 5.02 -10.07
CA SER A 161 -1.02 4.31 -11.20
C SER A 161 0.12 3.41 -10.72
N HIS A 162 1.01 3.93 -9.88
CA HIS A 162 2.11 3.15 -9.29
C HIS A 162 1.58 1.98 -8.45
N LEU A 163 0.54 2.21 -7.64
CA LEU A 163 -0.13 1.16 -6.88
C LEU A 163 -0.73 0.10 -7.81
N SER A 164 -1.41 0.49 -8.89
CA SER A 164 -1.98 -0.44 -9.87
C SER A 164 -0.91 -1.34 -10.52
N VAL A 165 0.25 -0.78 -10.87
CA VAL A 165 1.39 -1.55 -11.39
C VAL A 165 1.89 -2.53 -10.33
N LYS A 166 2.03 -2.09 -9.08
CA LYS A 166 2.42 -2.96 -7.97
C LYS A 166 1.44 -4.12 -7.78
N LEU A 167 0.13 -3.84 -7.73
CA LEU A 167 -0.90 -4.86 -7.58
C LEU A 167 -0.88 -5.88 -8.72
N SER A 168 -0.67 -5.42 -9.95
CA SER A 168 -0.54 -6.28 -11.13
C SER A 168 0.70 -7.19 -11.07
N SER A 169 1.75 -6.77 -10.37
CA SER A 169 2.98 -7.55 -10.19
C SER A 169 2.88 -8.64 -9.12
N LEU A 170 1.88 -8.57 -8.22
CA LEU A 170 1.69 -9.49 -7.10
C LEU A 170 1.08 -10.81 -7.57
N THR A 171 1.78 -11.56 -8.42
CA THR A 171 1.36 -12.91 -8.80
C THR A 171 1.57 -13.91 -7.66
N PRO A 172 0.86 -15.05 -7.61
CA PRO A 172 1.06 -16.08 -6.58
C PRO A 172 2.54 -16.48 -6.41
N CYS A 173 3.29 -16.61 -7.52
CA CYS A 173 4.72 -16.90 -7.47
C CYS A 173 5.53 -15.79 -6.79
N ARG A 174 5.23 -14.52 -7.08
CA ARG A 174 5.91 -13.37 -6.47
C ARG A 174 5.59 -13.25 -4.99
N ILE A 175 4.35 -13.54 -4.59
CA ILE A 175 3.92 -13.57 -3.19
C ILE A 175 4.69 -14.64 -2.42
N CYS A 176 4.72 -15.88 -2.93
CA CYS A 176 5.48 -16.98 -2.33
C CYS A 176 6.97 -16.65 -2.21
N GLN A 177 7.57 -16.05 -3.25
CA GLN A 177 8.97 -15.62 -3.22
C GLN A 177 9.20 -14.51 -2.19
N GLY A 178 8.28 -13.54 -2.10
CA GLY A 178 8.30 -12.46 -1.12
C GLY A 178 8.30 -13.01 0.30
N ALA A 179 7.30 -13.83 0.64
CA ALA A 179 7.16 -14.46 1.96
C ALA A 179 8.42 -15.25 2.38
N ARG A 180 9.03 -15.98 1.45
CA ARG A 180 10.27 -16.75 1.70
C ARG A 180 11.46 -15.86 2.08
N LYS A 181 11.59 -14.66 1.52
CA LYS A 181 12.70 -13.74 1.86
C LYS A 181 12.71 -13.28 3.31
N PHE A 182 11.55 -13.29 3.97
CA PHE A 182 11.40 -12.93 5.39
C PHE A 182 11.43 -14.13 6.33
N THR A 183 11.58 -15.34 5.78
CA THR A 183 11.76 -16.54 6.60
C THR A 183 13.27 -16.77 6.69
N PRO A 184 13.87 -16.73 7.89
CA PRO A 184 15.29 -17.03 8.01
C PRO A 184 15.51 -18.43 7.44
N SER A 185 16.41 -18.56 6.47
CA SER A 185 16.87 -19.85 6.03
C SER A 185 17.45 -20.56 7.25
N LEU A 186 16.80 -21.62 7.72
CA LEU A 186 17.53 -22.67 8.41
C LEU A 186 18.76 -22.99 7.54
N PRO A 187 19.95 -23.19 8.13
CA PRO A 187 21.11 -23.58 7.34
C PRO A 187 20.67 -24.77 6.50
N ALA A 188 20.76 -24.60 5.19
CA ALA A 188 20.55 -25.69 4.28
C ALA A 188 21.53 -26.77 4.73
N PHE A 189 21.01 -27.89 5.22
CA PHE A 189 21.76 -29.13 5.15
C PHE A 189 22.07 -29.31 3.66
N ALA A 190 23.32 -29.01 3.32
CA ALA A 190 23.85 -29.30 2.02
C ALA A 190 24.01 -30.81 1.95
N GLU A 191 23.09 -31.47 1.25
CA GLU A 191 23.31 -32.74 0.55
C GLU A 191 22.65 -32.52 -0.81
N GLU A 192 23.44 -32.18 -1.81
CA GLU A 192 24.00 -33.14 -2.78
C GLU A 192 22.94 -33.79 -3.69
N ALA A 193 23.34 -33.93 -4.94
CA ALA A 193 22.68 -34.64 -6.04
C ALA A 193 21.46 -33.95 -6.67
N GLY A 194 21.69 -33.42 -7.88
CA GLY A 194 20.62 -33.20 -8.83
C GLY A 194 19.97 -34.53 -9.19
N GLU A 195 18.73 -34.76 -8.76
CA GLU A 195 17.96 -35.93 -9.20
C GLU A 195 16.44 -35.72 -9.03
N ASN A 196 15.91 -34.52 -9.31
CA ASN A 196 14.45 -34.29 -9.26
C ASN A 196 13.69 -34.64 -10.55
N SER A 197 14.35 -35.23 -11.54
CA SER A 197 13.69 -35.73 -12.76
C SER A 197 12.98 -37.06 -12.55
N SER A 198 13.41 -37.89 -11.58
CA SER A 198 12.85 -39.22 -11.32
C SER A 198 11.54 -39.16 -10.52
N LEU A 199 11.45 -38.27 -9.53
CA LEU A 199 10.29 -38.13 -8.65
C LEU A 199 9.09 -37.49 -9.39
N PHE A 200 9.37 -36.54 -10.30
CA PHE A 200 8.35 -35.98 -11.18
C PHE A 200 7.87 -37.01 -12.23
N ALA A 201 8.75 -37.86 -12.75
CA ALA A 201 8.39 -38.97 -13.64
C ALA A 201 7.60 -40.07 -12.91
N LEU A 202 7.91 -40.33 -11.63
CA LEU A 202 7.17 -41.29 -10.81
C LEU A 202 5.75 -40.79 -10.51
N LEU A 203 5.60 -39.50 -10.19
CA LEU A 203 4.31 -38.87 -9.90
C LEU A 203 3.43 -38.76 -11.16
N THR A 204 4.01 -38.48 -12.34
CA THR A 204 3.26 -38.50 -13.60
C THR A 204 2.92 -39.93 -14.05
N GLY A 205 3.80 -40.91 -13.81
CA GLY A 205 3.52 -42.33 -14.07
C GLY A 205 2.40 -42.90 -13.20
N LEU A 206 2.37 -42.56 -11.92
CA LEU A 206 1.29 -42.97 -11.00
C LEU A 206 -0.04 -42.30 -11.35
N ALA A 207 -0.03 -41.03 -11.74
CA ALA A 207 -1.25 -40.32 -12.15
C ALA A 207 -1.88 -40.93 -13.42
N LEU A 208 -1.06 -41.35 -14.40
CA LEU A 208 -1.57 -42.06 -15.59
C LEU A 208 -2.07 -43.47 -15.28
N SER A 209 -1.41 -44.18 -14.37
CA SER A 209 -1.80 -45.54 -13.96
C SER A 209 -3.19 -45.56 -13.28
N CYS A 210 -3.49 -44.54 -12.49
CA CYS A 210 -4.81 -44.38 -11.86
C CYS A 210 -5.92 -44.00 -12.86
N LEU A 211 -5.58 -43.36 -13.98
CA LEU A 211 -6.54 -42.91 -14.99
C LEU A 211 -6.95 -44.03 -15.95
N VAL A 212 -6.05 -45.00 -16.19
CA VAL A 212 -6.34 -46.20 -17.00
C VAL A 212 -7.18 -47.23 -16.24
N MET A 213 -7.17 -47.24 -14.89
CA MET A 213 -8.06 -48.10 -14.10
C MET A 213 -9.47 -47.51 -13.89
N LEU A 214 -9.74 -46.31 -14.41
CA LEU A 214 -11.04 -45.62 -14.32
C LEU A 214 -11.76 -45.51 -15.69
N LEU A 215 -11.19 -46.11 -16.74
CA LEU A 215 -11.78 -46.31 -18.07
C LEU A 215 -12.04 -47.81 -18.30
#